data_AF-A0A0S8JU47-F1
#
_entry.id   AF-A0A0S8JU47-F1
#
_cell.length_a   1.000
_cell.length_b   1.000
_cell.length_c   1.000
_cell.angle_alpha   90.00
_cell.angle_beta   90.00
_cell.angle_gamma   90.00
#
_symmetry.space_group_name_H-M   'P 1'
#
loop_
_entity.id
_entity.type
_entity.pdbx_description
1 polymer ?
#
loop_
_entity_poly.entity_id
_entity_poly.type
_entity_poly.pdbx_seq_one_letter_code
_entity_poly.pdbx_strand_id
1 'polypeptide(L)' 'MHTRNFDNYKFTRFSWVPEIDVHLIDAQDQPPQGGGEPAIICIGGCIANAIFDAKGAPVCRMPMTPERVLEAMILV' A
#
# COMPACT_ATOMS: atom_id res chain seq x y z
N MET A 1 0.70 -0.76 21.33
CA MET A 1 0.96 -1.97 20.52
C MET A 1 -0.19 -2.95 20.78
N HIS A 2 -1.08 -3.16 19.80
CA HIS A 2 -2.32 -3.93 19.99
C HIS A 2 -2.11 -5.44 20.02
N THR A 3 -0.94 -5.91 19.57
CA THR A 3 -0.56 -7.31 19.46
C THR A 3 0.86 -7.49 19.99
N ARG A 4 1.19 -8.69 20.49
CA ARG A 4 2.53 -9.03 21.04
C ARG A 4 3.14 -10.29 20.41
N ASN A 5 2.46 -10.90 19.46
CA ASN A 5 2.93 -12.10 18.76
C ASN A 5 2.50 -12.04 17.29
N PHE A 6 3.00 -12.99 16.50
CA PHE A 6 2.69 -13.10 15.07
C PHE A 6 1.39 -13.84 14.78
N ASP A 7 0.79 -14.50 15.77
CA ASP A 7 -0.47 -15.26 15.58
C ASP A 7 -1.64 -14.30 15.31
N ASN A 8 -1.66 -13.16 16.01
CA ASN A 8 -2.71 -12.15 15.91
C ASN A 8 -2.31 -10.88 15.15
N TYR A 9 -1.01 -10.62 14.94
CA TYR A 9 -0.57 -9.53 14.06
C TYR A 9 -0.71 -9.95 12.59
N LYS A 10 -1.59 -9.29 11.86
CA LYS A 10 -1.80 -9.57 10.42
C LYS A 10 -0.80 -8.79 9.58
N PHE A 11 0.11 -9.51 8.94
CA PHE A 11 1.00 -9.02 7.89
C PHE A 11 0.69 -9.71 6.56
N THR A 12 1.19 -9.15 5.47
CA THR A 12 1.02 -9.69 4.12
C THR A 12 1.63 -11.09 4.01
N ARG A 13 0.92 -12.00 3.33
CA ARG A 13 1.42 -13.34 2.99
C ARG A 13 1.89 -13.36 1.54
N PHE A 14 2.81 -14.26 1.21
CA PHE A 14 3.26 -14.45 -0.18
C PHE A 14 2.12 -14.70 -1.16
N SER A 15 1.07 -15.43 -0.74
CA SER A 15 -0.10 -15.70 -1.57
C SER A 15 -0.99 -14.48 -1.84
N TRP A 16 -0.75 -13.34 -1.20
CA TRP A 16 -1.50 -12.10 -1.39
C TRP A 16 -0.75 -11.08 -2.25
N VAL A 17 0.51 -11.36 -2.58
CA VAL A 17 1.34 -10.46 -3.36
C VAL A 17 0.86 -10.52 -4.82
N PRO A 18 0.44 -9.38 -5.41
CA PRO A 18 0.09 -9.34 -6.83
C PRO A 18 1.36 -9.44 -7.70
N GLU A 19 1.18 -9.46 -9.01
CA GLU A 19 2.31 -9.24 -9.92
C GLU A 19 2.95 -7.87 -9.65
N ILE A 20 4.28 -7.83 -9.59
CA ILE A 20 5.07 -6.61 -9.40
C ILE A 20 6.00 -6.49 -10.60
N ASP A 21 5.75 -5.48 -11.44
CA ASP A 21 6.63 -5.11 -12.54
C ASP A 21 7.54 -3.96 -12.10
N VAL A 22 8.86 -4.13 -12.26
CA VAL A 22 9.87 -3.20 -11.76
C VAL A 22 10.73 -2.70 -12.92
N HIS A 23 10.72 -1.38 -13.11
CA HIS A 23 11.54 -0.70 -14.10
C HIS A 23 12.66 0.05 -13.40
N LEU A 24 13.91 -0.31 -13.69
CA LEU A 24 15.08 0.41 -13.21
C LEU A 24 15.44 1.50 -14.22
N ILE A 25 15.55 2.74 -13.75
CA ILE A 25 15.97 3.87 -14.57
C ILE A 25 17.49 3.87 -14.66
N ASP A 26 18.03 3.75 -15.88
CA ASP A 26 19.45 3.72 -16.14
C ASP A 26 20.03 5.16 -16.21
N ALA A 27 20.36 5.70 -15.03
CA ALA A 27 20.87 7.07 -14.85
C ALA A 27 22.38 7.08 -14.53
N GLN A 28 23.20 6.52 -15.42
CA GLN A 28 24.66 6.38 -15.22
C GLN A 28 25.42 7.72 -15.10
N ASP A 29 24.81 8.81 -15.54
CA ASP A 29 25.36 10.17 -15.45
C ASP A 29 25.16 10.81 -14.06
N GLN A 30 24.43 10.16 -13.16
CA GLN A 30 24.09 10.67 -11.83
C GLN A 30 24.76 9.85 -10.70
N PRO A 31 25.07 10.48 -9.55
CA PRO A 31 25.56 9.74 -8.38
C PRO A 31 24.54 8.71 -7.87
N PRO A 32 25.00 7.57 -7.33
CA PRO A 32 24.10 6.56 -6.78
C PRO A 32 23.32 7.09 -5.57
N GLN A 33 22.07 6.64 -5.44
CA GLN A 33 21.18 7.00 -4.33
C GLN A 33 20.60 5.75 -3.65
N GLY A 34 20.11 5.92 -2.43
CA GLY A 34 19.45 4.85 -1.68
C GLY A 34 18.07 4.51 -2.28
N GLY A 35 17.82 3.23 -2.57
CA GLY A 35 16.56 2.75 -3.15
C GLY A 35 15.62 2.00 -2.20
N GLY A 36 16.06 1.71 -0.97
CA GLY A 36 15.30 0.88 -0.03
C GLY A 36 13.96 1.49 0.41
N GLU A 37 13.98 2.72 0.90
CA GLU A 37 12.77 3.43 1.33
C GLU A 37 11.91 3.93 0.14
N PRO A 38 12.48 4.51 -0.94
CA PRO A 38 11.69 4.94 -2.10
C PRO A 38 10.75 3.88 -2.66
N ALA A 39 11.13 2.61 -2.63
CA ALA A 39 10.30 1.50 -3.12
C ALA A 39 8.98 1.32 -2.33
N ILE A 40 8.87 1.80 -1.09
CA ILE A 40 7.69 1.57 -0.23
C ILE A 40 6.90 2.84 0.12
N ILE A 41 7.52 4.02 0.07
CA ILE A 41 6.93 5.29 0.55
C ILE A 41 5.52 5.55 -0.02
N CYS A 42 5.35 5.35 -1.33
CA CYS A 42 4.11 5.73 -2.01
C CYS A 42 3.03 4.63 -2.00
N ILE A 43 3.36 3.38 -1.63
CA ILE A 43 2.50 2.22 -1.84
C ILE A 43 1.15 2.36 -1.13
N GLY A 44 1.13 2.87 0.11
CA GLY A 44 -0.11 3.11 0.83
C GLY A 44 -1.06 4.07 0.09
N GLY A 45 -0.52 5.16 -0.46
CA GLY A 45 -1.29 6.12 -1.26
C GLY A 45 -1.76 5.54 -2.60
N CYS A 46 -0.90 4.78 -3.29
CA CYS A 46 -1.27 4.09 -4.53
C CYS A 46 -2.46 3.15 -4.33
N ILE A 47 -2.47 2.37 -3.23
CA ILE A 47 -3.58 1.46 -2.92
C ILE A 47 -4.87 2.24 -2.56
N ALA A 48 -4.77 3.33 -1.78
CA ALA A 48 -5.95 4.18 -1.49
C ALA A 48 -6.59 4.70 -2.78
N ASN A 49 -5.77 5.23 -3.69
CA ASN A 49 -6.24 5.77 -4.96
C ASN A 49 -6.85 4.66 -5.85
N ALA A 50 -6.28 3.45 -5.85
CA ALA A 50 -6.85 2.32 -6.58
C ALA A 50 -8.22 1.89 -6.01
N ILE A 51 -8.42 1.94 -4.69
CA ILE A 51 -9.73 1.68 -4.07
C ILE A 51 -10.73 2.77 -4.47
N PHE A 52 -10.32 4.03 -4.44
CA PHE A 52 -11.15 5.15 -4.87
C PHE A 52 -11.54 5.02 -6.35
N ASP A 53 -10.60 4.72 -7.24
CA ASP A 53 -10.88 4.49 -8.67
C ASP A 53 -11.86 3.33 -8.88
N ALA A 54 -11.68 2.22 -8.16
CA ALA A 54 -12.51 1.03 -8.34
C ALA A 54 -13.94 1.15 -7.77
N LYS A 55 -14.15 1.96 -6.72
CA LYS A 55 -15.40 1.96 -5.93
C LYS A 55 -15.89 3.33 -5.48
N GLY A 56 -15.19 4.41 -5.76
CA GLY A 56 -15.52 5.76 -5.31
C GLY A 56 -15.28 6.02 -3.82
N ALA A 57 -14.58 5.12 -3.11
CA ALA A 57 -14.40 5.18 -1.66
C ALA A 57 -13.09 5.93 -1.26
N PRO A 58 -13.14 7.15 -0.71
CA PRO A 58 -11.96 7.94 -0.39
C PRO A 58 -11.33 7.54 0.96
N VAL A 59 -10.65 6.39 1.00
CA VAL A 59 -10.09 5.85 2.25
C VAL A 59 -8.76 6.54 2.61
N CYS A 60 -8.81 7.53 3.51
CA CYS A 60 -7.63 8.29 3.95
C CYS A 60 -6.95 7.77 5.23
N ARG A 61 -7.32 6.57 5.71
CA ARG A 61 -6.81 6.01 6.97
C ARG A 61 -6.37 4.55 6.83
N MET A 62 -5.09 4.29 7.09
CA MET A 62 -4.54 2.93 7.14
C MET A 62 -4.75 2.24 8.52
N PRO A 63 -4.81 0.89 8.57
CA PRO A 63 -5.00 -0.02 7.42
C PRO A 63 -6.40 0.15 6.79
N MET A 64 -6.51 -0.12 5.49
CA MET A 64 -7.76 -0.03 4.72
C MET A 64 -8.59 -1.32 4.90
N THR A 65 -9.14 -1.51 6.10
CA THR A 65 -9.94 -2.70 6.40
C THR A 65 -11.28 -2.66 5.66
N PRO A 66 -11.94 -3.83 5.44
CA PRO A 66 -13.24 -3.87 4.78
C PRO A 66 -14.28 -2.92 5.41
N GLU A 67 -14.27 -2.77 6.73
CA GLU A 67 -15.20 -1.89 7.46
C GLU A 67 -14.95 -0.42 7.11
N ARG A 68 -13.69 0.00 7.01
CA ARG A 68 -13.33 1.38 6.64
C ARG A 68 -13.59 1.68 5.19
N VAL A 69 -13.39 0.69 4.30
CA VAL A 69 -13.76 0.82 2.89
C VAL A 69 -15.28 1.00 2.77
N LEU A 70 -16.06 0.16 3.46
CA LEU A 70 -17.52 0.26 3.46
C LEU A 70 -18.02 1.57 4.05
N GLU A 71 -17.45 2.02 5.18
CA GLU A 71 -17.75 3.33 5.76
C GLU A 71 -17.49 4.47 4.77
N ALA A 72 -16.33 4.45 4.09
CA ALA A 72 -15.98 5.45 3.09
C ALA A 72 -16.88 5.40 1.85
N MET A 73 -17.52 4.28 1.52
CA MET A 73 -18.49 4.18 0.42
C MET A 73 -19.84 4.80 0.74
N ILE A 74 -20.25 4.84 2.01
CA ILE A 74 -21.58 5.30 2.44
C ILE A 74 -21.60 6.82 2.70
N LEU A 75 -20.43 7.42 2.92
CA LEU A 75 -20.27 8.84 3.19
C LEU A 75 -20.25 9.71 1.92
N VAL A 76 -20.46 9.11 0.74
CA VAL A 76 -20.51 9.75 -0.58
C VAL A 76 -21.83 9.40 -1.26
#